data_AF-A0A9J5YKZ7-F1
#
_entry.id   AF-A0A9J5YKZ7-F1
#
_cell.length_a   1.000
_cell.length_b   1.000
_cell.length_c   1.000
_cell.angle_alpha   90.00
_cell.angle_beta   90.00
_cell.angle_gamma   90.00
#
_symmetry.space_group_name_H-M   'P 1'
#
loop_
_entity.id
_entity.type
_entity.pdbx_description
1 polymer ?
#
loop_
_entity_poly.entity_id
_entity_poly.type
_entity_poly.pdbx_seq_one_letter_code
_entity_poly.pdbx_strand_id
1 'polypeptide(L)'
;MLTKVLKVTSILDDTFDAYATYEELVTFTDAMSWDAIDSIPPYMRPIYQALLDIYSEMEQMLFKEAKEHMENSLVSAAYMMGSTTSLIGMEEFISKETFEWLMNEPLMVRASSLISRAMDDIVGHEVEQERGHVASIIECYMKEYGASKQETYVKFQKEVTNAWKDINKEFFRSTEVPIFVLERALNFARVI
;
A
#
# COMPACT_ATOMS: atom_id res chain seq x y z
N MET A 1 -9.42 1.18 -13.46
CA MET A 1 -9.33 0.40 -12.21
C MET A 1 -8.48 1.08 -11.13
N LEU A 2 -7.20 1.38 -11.38
CA LEU A 2 -6.28 1.96 -10.37
C LEU A 2 -6.81 3.20 -9.64
N THR A 3 -7.45 4.14 -10.36
CA THR A 3 -8.06 5.33 -9.74
C THR A 3 -9.19 4.99 -8.76
N LYS A 4 -9.95 3.91 -8.98
CA LYS A 4 -10.99 3.45 -8.03
C LYS A 4 -10.34 2.93 -6.75
N VAL A 5 -9.29 2.12 -6.89
CA VAL A 5 -8.50 1.59 -5.77
C VAL A 5 -7.91 2.71 -4.92
N LEU A 6 -7.20 3.66 -5.52
CA LEU A 6 -6.60 4.77 -4.77
C LEU A 6 -7.63 5.59 -3.97
N LYS A 7 -8.82 5.82 -4.54
CA LYS A 7 -9.91 6.53 -3.84
C LYS A 7 -10.46 5.74 -2.67
N VAL A 8 -10.72 4.44 -2.86
CA VAL A 8 -11.24 3.58 -1.79
C VAL A 8 -10.21 3.41 -0.69
N THR A 9 -8.93 3.22 -1.03
CA THR A 9 -7.83 3.19 -0.09
C THR A 9 -7.76 4.45 0.76
N SER A 10 -7.80 5.64 0.14
CA SER A 10 -7.72 6.91 0.90
C SER A 10 -8.88 7.08 1.88
N ILE A 11 -10.10 6.67 1.50
CA ILE A 11 -11.25 6.73 2.41
C ILE A 11 -11.11 5.71 3.56
N LEU A 12 -10.58 4.51 3.27
CA LEU A 12 -10.30 3.50 4.30
C LEU A 12 -9.23 3.98 5.28
N ASP A 13 -8.16 4.58 4.78
CA ASP A 13 -7.06 5.15 5.57
C ASP A 13 -7.57 6.19 6.59
N ASP A 14 -8.29 7.20 6.10
CA ASP A 14 -8.97 8.19 6.96
C ASP A 14 -9.89 7.52 7.99
N THR A 15 -10.66 6.51 7.55
CA THR A 15 -11.60 5.79 8.43
C THR A 15 -10.86 5.08 9.56
N PHE A 16 -9.75 4.40 9.26
CA PHE A 16 -8.98 3.62 10.23
C PHE A 16 -8.21 4.49 11.22
N ASP A 17 -7.72 5.65 10.78
CA ASP A 17 -6.84 6.45 11.62
C ASP A 17 -7.55 7.60 12.35
N ALA A 18 -8.73 8.03 11.90
CA ALA A 18 -9.39 9.22 12.44
C ALA A 18 -10.87 9.06 12.81
N TYR A 19 -11.63 8.16 12.16
CA TYR A 19 -13.10 8.12 12.33
C TYR A 19 -13.62 6.90 13.08
N ALA A 20 -13.01 5.74 12.90
CA ALA A 20 -13.50 4.48 13.47
C ALA A 20 -13.02 4.25 14.89
N THR A 21 -13.87 3.59 15.69
CA THR A 21 -13.43 3.00 16.96
C THR A 21 -12.70 1.68 16.72
N TYR A 22 -11.85 1.27 17.66
CA TYR A 22 -11.12 0.01 17.58
C TYR A 22 -12.06 -1.19 17.38
N GLU A 23 -13.19 -1.22 18.10
CA GLU A 23 -14.19 -2.28 17.98
C GLU A 23 -14.85 -2.32 16.58
N GLU A 24 -15.09 -1.15 15.98
CA GLU A 24 -15.61 -1.07 14.61
C GLU A 24 -14.59 -1.54 13.59
N LEU A 25 -13.30 -1.25 13.80
CA LEU A 25 -12.21 -1.74 12.94
C LEU A 25 -12.02 -3.26 13.01
N VAL A 26 -12.12 -3.84 14.21
CA VAL A 26 -12.12 -5.29 14.40
C VAL A 26 -13.30 -5.90 13.64
N THR A 27 -14.49 -5.32 13.81
CA THR A 27 -15.71 -5.79 13.13
C THR A 27 -15.60 -5.69 11.60
N PHE A 28 -15.03 -4.60 11.09
CA PHE A 28 -14.79 -4.39 9.66
C PHE A 28 -13.81 -5.42 9.11
N THR A 29 -12.70 -5.66 9.81
CA THR A 29 -11.65 -6.61 9.40
C THR A 29 -12.14 -8.05 9.44
N ASP A 30 -12.90 -8.42 10.48
CA ASP A 30 -13.51 -9.74 10.61
C ASP A 30 -14.53 -10.00 9.49
N ALA A 31 -15.34 -8.99 9.14
CA ALA A 31 -16.30 -9.11 8.06
C ALA A 31 -15.65 -9.40 6.71
N MET A 32 -14.41 -8.97 6.46
CA MET A 32 -13.67 -9.32 5.23
C MET A 32 -13.36 -10.82 5.13
N SER A 33 -13.26 -11.54 6.26
CA SER A 33 -12.95 -12.98 6.26
C SER A 33 -14.19 -13.87 6.10
N TRP A 34 -15.38 -13.34 6.40
CA TRP A 34 -16.61 -14.14 6.51
C TRP A 34 -17.77 -13.62 5.65
N ASP A 35 -17.55 -12.58 4.84
CA ASP A 35 -18.57 -11.91 4.01
C ASP A 35 -19.81 -11.50 4.83
N ALA A 36 -19.55 -10.83 5.96
CA ALA A 36 -20.55 -10.48 6.97
C ALA A 36 -20.91 -8.99 6.94
N ILE A 37 -21.33 -8.47 5.78
CA ILE A 37 -21.63 -7.03 5.60
C ILE A 37 -22.65 -6.48 6.62
N ASP A 38 -23.59 -7.32 7.09
CA ASP A 38 -24.63 -6.92 8.03
C ASP A 38 -24.10 -6.58 9.42
N SER A 39 -22.92 -7.09 9.81
CA SER A 39 -22.27 -6.74 11.07
C SER A 39 -21.56 -5.38 11.02
N ILE A 40 -21.40 -4.79 9.83
CA ILE A 40 -20.66 -3.53 9.66
C ILE A 40 -21.56 -2.32 10.00
N PRO A 41 -21.02 -1.31 10.71
CA PRO A 41 -21.71 -0.05 10.98
C PRO A 41 -22.27 0.58 9.68
N PRO A 42 -23.51 1.11 9.68
CA PRO A 42 -24.15 1.62 8.47
C PRO A 42 -23.33 2.66 7.68
N TYR A 43 -22.54 3.49 8.36
CA TYR A 43 -21.70 4.51 7.71
C TYR A 43 -20.49 3.93 6.97
N MET A 44 -20.00 2.75 7.37
CA MET A 44 -18.88 2.04 6.74
C MET A 44 -19.31 1.08 5.63
N ARG A 45 -20.59 0.70 5.58
CA ARG A 45 -21.10 -0.21 4.53
C ARG A 45 -20.84 0.27 3.10
N PRO A 46 -20.97 1.56 2.77
CA PRO A 46 -20.68 2.03 1.41
C PRO A 46 -19.21 1.80 1.01
N ILE A 47 -18.25 2.04 1.92
CA ILE A 47 -16.84 1.84 1.61
C ILE A 47 -16.48 0.35 1.57
N TYR A 48 -17.08 -0.46 2.43
CA TYR A 48 -16.94 -1.92 2.38
C TYR A 48 -17.49 -2.51 1.07
N GLN A 49 -18.68 -2.08 0.63
CA GLN A 49 -19.25 -2.52 -0.64
C GLN A 49 -18.37 -2.09 -1.81
N ALA A 50 -17.87 -0.85 -1.82
CA ALA A 50 -16.95 -0.38 -2.86
C ALA A 50 -15.65 -1.21 -2.91
N LEU A 51 -15.15 -1.64 -1.75
CA LEU A 51 -14.01 -2.55 -1.65
C LEU A 51 -14.33 -3.92 -2.25
N LEU A 52 -15.47 -4.53 -1.90
CA LEU A 52 -15.92 -5.82 -2.46
C LEU A 52 -16.15 -5.76 -3.97
N ASP A 53 -16.72 -4.67 -4.47
CA ASP A 53 -16.95 -4.46 -5.90
C ASP A 53 -15.61 -4.40 -6.65
N ILE A 54 -14.62 -3.69 -6.10
CA ILE A 54 -13.26 -3.65 -6.64
C ILE A 54 -12.63 -5.05 -6.65
N TYR A 55 -12.72 -5.80 -5.55
CA TYR A 55 -12.20 -7.17 -5.49
C TYR A 55 -12.88 -8.09 -6.50
N SER A 56 -14.19 -7.97 -6.66
CA SER A 56 -14.96 -8.75 -7.63
C SER A 56 -14.59 -8.40 -9.08
N GLU A 57 -14.45 -7.11 -9.38
CA GLU A 57 -13.95 -6.65 -10.69
C GLU A 57 -12.51 -7.16 -10.93
N MET A 58 -11.64 -7.16 -9.91
CA MET A 58 -10.29 -7.73 -10.00
C MET A 58 -10.30 -9.25 -10.20
N GLU A 59 -11.17 -10.00 -9.50
CA GLU A 59 -11.31 -11.46 -9.64
C GLU A 59 -11.73 -11.84 -11.07
N GLN A 60 -12.64 -11.06 -11.69
CA GLN A 60 -13.05 -11.28 -13.08
C GLN A 60 -11.91 -11.09 -14.10
N MET A 61 -10.89 -10.29 -13.76
CA MET A 61 -9.75 -10.00 -14.62
C MET A 61 -8.53 -10.88 -14.32
N LEU A 62 -8.53 -11.62 -13.20
CA LEU A 62 -7.43 -12.51 -12.78
C LEU A 62 -7.66 -13.95 -13.26
N PHE A 63 -6.57 -14.67 -13.56
CA PHE A 63 -6.62 -16.12 -13.78
C PHE A 63 -7.04 -16.86 -12.49
N LYS A 64 -7.79 -17.96 -12.65
CA LYS A 64 -8.26 -18.86 -11.58
C LYS A 64 -7.16 -19.37 -10.63
N GLU A 65 -5.89 -19.29 -11.04
CA GLU A 65 -4.71 -19.81 -10.32
C GLU A 65 -3.98 -18.75 -9.47
N ALA A 66 -4.22 -17.44 -9.68
CA ALA A 66 -3.72 -16.36 -8.80
C ALA A 66 -4.50 -16.27 -7.47
N LYS A 67 -5.58 -17.06 -7.36
CA LYS A 67 -6.52 -17.11 -6.25
C LYS A 67 -5.92 -17.64 -4.94
N GLU A 68 -4.89 -18.48 -5.00
CA GLU A 68 -4.33 -19.15 -3.81
C GLU A 68 -3.29 -18.31 -3.03
N HIS A 69 -2.86 -17.15 -3.53
CA HIS A 69 -1.69 -16.42 -2.98
C HIS A 69 -1.97 -15.05 -2.33
N MET A 70 -3.25 -14.64 -2.18
CA MET A 70 -3.58 -13.43 -1.41
C MET A 70 -3.75 -13.76 0.08
N GLU A 71 -2.64 -13.91 0.82
CA GLU A 71 -2.64 -13.92 2.28
C GLU A 71 -1.76 -12.81 2.89
N ASN A 72 -2.21 -12.36 4.06
CA ASN A 72 -1.93 -11.11 4.75
C ASN A 72 -0.45 -10.89 5.18
N SER A 73 0.12 -9.70 4.89
CA SER A 73 0.90 -8.89 5.87
C SER A 73 1.52 -7.58 5.33
N LEU A 74 1.32 -7.17 4.07
CA LEU A 74 1.74 -5.84 3.56
C LEU A 74 0.60 -5.00 2.93
N VAL A 75 -0.64 -5.40 3.22
CA VAL A 75 -1.88 -4.77 2.74
C VAL A 75 -2.11 -3.36 3.30
N SER A 76 -1.59 -3.04 4.49
CA SER A 76 -1.85 -1.76 5.17
C SER A 76 -1.26 -0.53 4.49
N ALA A 77 -0.28 -0.68 3.59
CA ALA A 77 0.26 0.43 2.82
C ALA A 77 -0.46 0.64 1.47
N ALA A 78 -1.41 -0.23 1.11
CA ALA A 78 -2.12 -0.25 -0.18
C ALA A 78 -1.27 -0.31 -1.47
N TYR A 79 0.07 -0.30 -1.37
CA TYR A 79 0.98 -0.32 -2.52
C TYR A 79 0.98 -1.64 -3.29
N MET A 80 0.82 -2.79 -2.60
CA MET A 80 0.63 -4.08 -3.27
C MET A 80 -0.69 -4.14 -4.04
N MET A 81 -1.76 -3.59 -3.46
CA MET A 81 -3.07 -3.47 -4.13
C MET A 81 -2.96 -2.53 -5.34
N GLY A 82 -2.31 -1.38 -5.20
CA GLY A 82 -2.06 -0.43 -6.28
C GLY A 82 -1.21 -1.03 -7.41
N SER A 83 -0.12 -1.72 -7.06
CA SER A 83 0.78 -2.35 -8.04
C SER A 83 0.08 -3.47 -8.80
N THR A 84 -0.58 -4.39 -8.11
CA THR A 84 -1.39 -5.47 -8.70
C THR A 84 -2.49 -4.92 -9.60
N THR A 85 -3.18 -3.87 -9.16
CA THR A 85 -4.26 -3.24 -9.91
C THR A 85 -3.78 -2.50 -11.15
N SER A 86 -2.63 -1.81 -11.04
CA SER A 86 -2.01 -1.09 -12.17
C SER A 86 -1.62 -2.04 -13.30
N LEU A 87 -1.35 -3.28 -12.93
CA LEU A 87 -0.94 -4.39 -13.77
C LEU A 87 -2.15 -5.07 -14.44
N ILE A 88 -3.18 -5.42 -13.67
CA ILE A 88 -4.44 -5.99 -14.19
C ILE A 88 -5.14 -5.04 -15.18
N GLY A 89 -5.09 -3.73 -14.91
CA GLY A 89 -5.76 -2.72 -15.74
C GLY A 89 -5.14 -2.45 -17.11
N MET A 90 -4.07 -3.15 -17.50
CA MET A 90 -3.39 -2.97 -18.78
C MET A 90 -3.92 -3.89 -19.91
N GLU A 91 -4.85 -4.80 -19.61
CA GLU A 91 -5.36 -5.82 -20.55
C GLU A 91 -4.27 -6.74 -21.15
N GLU A 92 -3.02 -6.62 -20.69
CA GLU A 92 -1.92 -7.54 -20.98
C GLU A 92 -1.95 -8.71 -19.98
N PHE A 93 -1.80 -9.94 -20.48
CA PHE A 93 -1.78 -11.13 -19.64
C PHE A 93 -0.51 -11.17 -18.79
N ILE A 94 -0.70 -11.17 -17.47
CA ILE A 94 0.39 -11.33 -16.50
C ILE A 94 0.50 -12.80 -16.14
N SER A 95 1.73 -13.33 -16.19
CA SER A 95 1.98 -14.72 -15.81
C SER A 95 1.85 -14.90 -14.31
N LYS A 96 1.52 -16.12 -13.87
CA LYS A 96 1.46 -16.48 -12.44
C LYS A 96 2.78 -16.16 -11.73
N GLU A 97 3.91 -16.45 -12.38
CA GLU A 97 5.25 -16.19 -11.87
C GLU A 97 5.51 -14.70 -11.68
N THR A 98 5.01 -13.85 -12.58
CA THR A 98 5.14 -12.39 -12.44
C THR A 98 4.32 -11.86 -11.27
N PHE A 99 3.12 -12.41 -11.05
CA PHE A 99 2.28 -12.08 -9.91
C PHE A 99 2.92 -12.54 -8.59
N GLU A 100 3.38 -13.79 -8.52
CA GLU A 100 4.11 -14.33 -7.37
C GLU A 100 5.39 -13.54 -7.09
N TRP A 101 6.12 -13.13 -8.13
CA TRP A 101 7.29 -12.27 -7.98
C TRP A 101 6.93 -10.97 -7.29
N LEU A 102 5.84 -10.30 -7.70
CA LEU A 102 5.36 -9.06 -7.08
C LEU A 102 4.97 -9.28 -5.60
N MET A 103 4.21 -10.35 -5.34
CA MET A 103 3.71 -10.70 -3.99
C MET A 103 4.80 -11.12 -3.02
N ASN A 104 5.94 -11.64 -3.52
CA ASN A 104 7.12 -11.96 -2.71
C ASN A 104 7.96 -10.74 -2.34
N GLU A 105 7.51 -9.54 -2.69
CA GLU A 105 8.11 -8.26 -2.32
C GLU A 105 9.59 -8.14 -2.68
N PRO A 106 9.90 -8.10 -3.98
CA PRO A 106 11.25 -7.97 -4.45
C PRO A 106 11.80 -6.62 -4.02
N LEU A 107 13.13 -6.50 -4.04
CA LEU A 107 13.84 -5.31 -3.56
C LEU A 107 13.27 -4.01 -4.17
N MET A 108 12.91 -4.03 -5.46
CA MET A 108 12.26 -2.91 -6.15
C MET A 108 10.96 -2.45 -5.48
N VAL A 109 10.06 -3.39 -5.15
CA VAL A 109 8.75 -3.09 -4.56
C VAL A 109 8.92 -2.59 -3.12
N ARG A 110 9.83 -3.20 -2.35
CA ARG A 110 10.15 -2.74 -0.99
C ARG A 110 10.77 -1.34 -1.00
N ALA A 111 11.69 -1.09 -1.92
CA ALA A 111 12.33 0.23 -2.07
C ALA A 111 11.29 1.30 -2.45
N SER A 112 10.40 1.00 -3.40
CA SER A 112 9.31 1.89 -3.80
C SER A 112 8.35 2.19 -2.63
N SER A 113 8.00 1.16 -1.85
CA SER A 113 7.15 1.30 -0.66
C SER A 113 7.82 2.13 0.44
N LEU A 114 9.13 1.96 0.65
CA LEU A 114 9.90 2.77 1.61
C LEU A 114 9.95 4.24 1.20
N ILE A 115 10.23 4.53 -0.07
CA ILE A 115 10.23 5.91 -0.59
C ILE A 115 8.88 6.55 -0.32
N SER A 116 7.82 5.82 -0.67
CA SER A 116 6.47 6.30 -0.53
C SER A 116 6.11 6.63 0.92
N ARG A 117 6.25 5.67 1.84
CA ARG A 117 5.92 5.87 3.26
C ARG A 117 6.78 6.95 3.91
N ALA A 118 8.09 6.94 3.66
CA ALA A 118 8.97 7.92 4.28
C ALA A 118 8.71 9.34 3.77
N MET A 119 8.44 9.52 2.47
CA MET A 119 8.15 10.83 1.91
C MET A 119 6.77 11.34 2.34
N ASP A 120 5.76 10.47 2.36
CA ASP A 120 4.41 10.78 2.85
C ASP A 120 4.47 11.28 4.30
N ASP A 121 5.05 10.49 5.20
CA ASP A 121 5.19 10.86 6.61
C ASP A 121 6.04 12.15 6.77
N ILE A 122 7.15 12.35 6.04
CA ILE A 122 7.96 13.57 6.15
C ILE A 122 7.18 14.82 5.72
N VAL A 123 6.44 14.74 4.61
CA VAL A 123 5.71 15.86 4.02
C VAL A 123 4.44 16.18 4.81
N GLY A 124 3.74 15.15 5.31
CA GLY A 124 2.52 15.27 6.10
C GLY A 124 2.74 15.66 7.56
N HIS A 125 3.88 15.28 8.14
CA HIS A 125 4.16 15.31 9.58
C HIS A 125 3.64 16.55 10.33
N GLU A 126 3.97 17.78 9.90
CA GLU A 126 3.56 18.97 10.65
C GLU A 126 2.04 19.17 10.67
N VAL A 127 1.39 18.98 9.51
CA VAL A 127 -0.06 19.18 9.36
C VAL A 127 -0.84 18.08 10.08
N GLU A 128 -0.34 16.86 10.03
CA GLU A 128 -0.95 15.69 10.66
C GLU A 128 -0.89 15.79 12.20
N GLN A 129 0.25 16.23 12.73
CA GLN A 129 0.40 16.45 14.18
C GLN A 129 -0.46 17.61 14.69
N GLU A 130 -0.61 18.69 13.92
CA GLU A 130 -1.52 19.78 14.29
C GLU A 130 -2.98 19.32 14.39
N ARG A 131 -3.37 18.29 13.63
CA ARG A 131 -4.72 17.71 13.64
C ARG A 131 -4.94 16.67 14.73
N GLY A 132 -3.89 16.30 15.48
CA GLY A 132 -3.96 15.23 16.48
C GLY A 132 -4.08 13.84 15.88
N HIS A 133 -3.51 13.64 14.67
CA HIS A 133 -3.44 12.35 14.01
C HIS A 133 -2.55 11.37 14.81
N VAL A 134 -2.59 10.09 14.43
CA VAL A 134 -1.79 9.04 15.06
C VAL A 134 -0.31 9.26 14.80
N ALA A 135 0.55 8.64 15.62
CA ALA A 135 2.00 8.78 15.51
C ALA A 135 2.50 8.21 14.17
N SER A 136 3.18 9.03 13.36
CA SER A 136 3.84 8.60 12.12
C SER A 136 5.17 7.89 12.43
N ILE A 137 5.90 7.47 11.38
CA ILE A 137 7.25 6.93 11.55
C ILE A 137 8.20 7.93 12.21
N ILE A 138 7.95 9.24 12.06
CA ILE A 138 8.77 10.30 12.64
C ILE A 138 8.62 10.32 14.16
N GLU A 139 7.38 10.35 14.68
CA GLU A 139 7.09 10.30 16.12
C GLU A 139 7.63 9.02 16.74
N CYS A 140 7.40 7.88 16.08
CA CYS A 140 7.86 6.59 16.56
C CYS A 140 9.38 6.60 16.71
N TYR A 141 10.11 7.06 15.70
CA TYR A 141 11.58 7.12 15.74
C TYR A 141 12.09 8.10 16.80
N MET A 142 11.52 9.30 16.89
CA MET A 142 11.90 10.28 17.90
C MET A 142 11.68 9.75 19.33
N LYS A 143 10.55 9.07 19.57
CA LYS A 143 10.22 8.49 20.87
C LYS A 143 11.14 7.32 21.25
N GLU A 144 11.43 6.44 20.29
CA GLU A 144 12.24 5.25 20.55
C GLU A 144 13.72 5.58 20.77
N TYR A 145 14.27 6.51 19.97
CA TYR A 145 15.70 6.82 19.96
C TYR A 145 16.06 8.14 20.67
N GLY A 146 15.07 8.88 21.16
CA GLY A 146 15.28 10.21 21.74
C GLY A 146 15.84 11.23 20.73
N ALA A 147 15.67 10.97 19.44
CA ALA A 147 16.21 11.79 18.37
C ALA A 147 15.43 13.09 18.21
N SER A 148 16.09 14.15 17.74
CA SER A 148 15.39 15.36 17.31
C SER A 148 14.64 15.11 16.00
N LYS A 149 13.63 15.94 15.73
CA LYS A 149 12.90 15.96 14.46
C LYS A 149 13.84 16.08 13.26
N GLN A 150 14.81 17.00 13.33
CA GLN A 150 15.78 17.23 12.26
C GLN A 150 16.67 16.02 12.01
N GLU A 151 17.17 15.36 13.05
CA GLU A 151 17.95 14.12 12.91
C GLU A 151 17.13 13.01 12.28
N THR A 152 15.86 12.91 12.67
CA THR A 152 14.90 11.93 12.13
C THR A 152 14.65 12.17 10.64
N TYR A 153 14.42 13.43 10.24
CA TYR A 153 14.25 13.80 8.83
C TYR A 153 15.49 13.46 7.99
N VAL A 154 16.69 13.81 8.47
CA VAL A 154 17.95 13.50 7.78
C VAL A 154 18.13 11.99 7.63
N LYS A 155 17.78 11.22 8.66
CA LYS A 155 17.83 9.75 8.63
C LYS A 155 16.91 9.20 7.55
N PHE A 156 15.64 9.58 7.52
CA PHE A 156 14.69 9.04 6.53
C PHE A 156 14.95 9.54 5.10
N GLN A 157 15.40 10.78 4.90
CA GLN A 157 15.85 11.25 3.59
C GLN A 157 17.04 10.44 3.05
N LYS A 158 17.94 10.00 3.94
CA LYS A 158 19.03 9.10 3.57
C LYS A 158 18.52 7.71 3.18
N GLU A 159 17.54 7.16 3.90
CA GLU A 159 16.91 5.89 3.54
C GLU A 159 16.20 5.98 2.18
N VAL A 160 15.44 7.06 1.92
CA VAL A 160 14.84 7.35 0.61
C VAL A 160 15.91 7.39 -0.48
N THR A 161 17.02 8.07 -0.25
CA THR A 161 18.14 8.13 -1.21
C THR A 161 18.74 6.74 -1.49
N ASN A 162 18.84 5.88 -0.47
CA ASN A 162 19.33 4.52 -0.64
C ASN A 162 18.33 3.65 -1.41
N ALA A 163 17.04 3.76 -1.10
CA ALA A 163 15.98 3.05 -1.82
C ALA A 163 15.94 3.42 -3.31
N TRP A 164 16.16 4.69 -3.68
CA TRP A 164 16.32 5.08 -5.08
C TRP A 164 17.51 4.38 -5.78
N LYS A 165 18.61 4.13 -5.05
CA LYS A 165 19.74 3.36 -5.59
C LYS A 165 19.38 1.89 -5.78
N ASP A 166 18.61 1.32 -4.86
CA ASP A 166 18.13 -0.06 -4.96
C ASP A 166 17.19 -0.24 -6.16
N ILE A 167 16.27 0.71 -6.39
CA ILE A 167 15.44 0.77 -7.61
C ILE A 167 16.32 0.76 -8.86
N ASN A 168 17.31 1.67 -8.93
CA ASN A 168 18.21 1.73 -10.08
C ASN A 168 18.97 0.41 -10.29
N LYS A 169 19.43 -0.22 -9.21
CA LYS A 169 20.15 -1.50 -9.24
C LYS A 169 19.31 -2.63 -9.83
N GLU A 170 18.02 -2.66 -9.54
CA GLU A 170 17.10 -3.67 -10.08
C GLU A 170 16.89 -3.52 -11.59
N PHE A 171 16.89 -2.29 -12.13
CA PHE A 171 16.87 -2.08 -13.60
C PHE A 171 18.15 -2.52 -14.33
N PHE A 172 19.29 -2.58 -13.62
CA PHE A 172 20.55 -3.08 -14.19
C PHE A 172 20.69 -4.61 -14.08
N ARG A 173 19.80 -5.28 -13.35
CA ARG A 173 19.79 -6.74 -13.23
C ARG A 173 18.90 -7.34 -14.31
N SER A 174 19.28 -8.50 -14.83
CA SER A 174 18.33 -9.33 -15.58
C SER A 174 17.29 -9.84 -14.59
N THR A 175 16.09 -9.26 -14.61
CA THR A 175 14.95 -9.72 -13.82
C THR A 175 14.20 -10.81 -14.58
N GLU A 176 13.56 -11.72 -13.83
CA GLU A 176 12.70 -12.77 -14.42
C GLU A 176 11.37 -12.23 -14.95
N VAL A 177 11.04 -10.98 -14.60
CA VAL A 177 9.79 -10.30 -14.98
C VAL A 177 10.00 -9.29 -16.11
N PRO A 178 8.95 -9.02 -16.93
CA PRO A 178 8.99 -7.98 -17.96
C PRO A 178 9.29 -6.59 -17.41
N ILE A 179 9.96 -5.76 -18.21
CA ILE A 179 10.37 -4.40 -17.80
C ILE A 179 9.18 -3.50 -17.39
N PHE A 180 8.01 -3.67 -18.02
CA PHE A 180 6.83 -2.87 -17.71
C PHE A 180 6.37 -3.07 -16.25
N VAL A 181 6.65 -4.23 -15.65
CA VAL A 181 6.36 -4.53 -14.24
C VAL A 181 7.26 -3.71 -13.33
N LEU A 182 8.56 -3.60 -13.66
CA LEU A 182 9.51 -2.76 -12.95
C LEU A 182 9.14 -1.28 -13.07
N GLU A 183 8.70 -0.84 -14.24
CA GLU A 183 8.23 0.52 -14.48
C GLU A 183 7.03 0.88 -13.60
N ARG A 184 6.15 -0.06 -13.25
CA ARG A 184 5.05 0.20 -12.32
C ARG A 184 5.57 0.57 -10.94
N ALA A 185 6.42 -0.27 -10.34
CA ALA A 185 7.01 0.00 -9.04
C ALA A 185 7.81 1.31 -9.03
N LEU A 186 8.54 1.60 -10.11
CA LEU A 186 9.23 2.87 -10.31
C LEU A 186 8.28 4.06 -10.36
N ASN A 187 7.19 3.97 -11.12
CA ASN A 187 6.26 5.08 -11.27
C ASN A 187 5.50 5.36 -9.96
N PHE A 188 5.21 4.34 -9.15
CA PHE A 188 4.68 4.54 -7.79
C PHE A 188 5.64 5.36 -6.92
N ALA A 189 6.94 5.05 -6.96
CA ALA A 189 7.95 5.81 -6.22
C ALA A 189 8.10 7.27 -6.71
N ARG A 190 7.71 7.58 -7.95
CA ARG A 190 7.85 8.91 -8.55
C ARG A 190 6.66 9.84 -8.28
N VAL A 191 5.50 9.28 -7.94
CA VAL A 191 4.26 10.05 -7.74
C VAL A 191 4.22 10.71 -6.37
N ILE A 192 4.97 10.17 -5.41
CA ILE A 192 5.19 10.72 -4.07
C ILE A 192 6.34 11.74 -4.10
#